data_AF-A0A443PJK6-F1
#
_entry.id   AF-A0A443PJK6-F1
#
_cell.length_a   1.000
_cell.length_b   1.000
_cell.length_c   1.000
_cell.angle_alpha   90.00
_cell.angle_beta   90.00
_cell.angle_gamma   90.00
#
_symmetry.space_group_name_H-M   'P 1'
#
loop_
_entity.id
_entity.type
_entity.pdbx_description
1 polymer ?
#
loop_
_entity_poly.entity_id
_entity_poly.type
_entity_poly.pdbx_seq_one_letter_code
_entity_poly.pdbx_strand_id
1 'polypeptide(L)'
;MAIRALCRSRIPVFSSAVLQFLSKPVKDSPNLVKPQCGADTNGRFKFTRSYHDGRPRGPLWRGKKLIGKEALFVILGMKRFKDDEEKLNKFVKTHVLRLLKMDMIAVLNELERQEEVSFALKIFRVIQKQDWYKADVFLYKDLIITLAKSKRMDDAMQVWESMRKEDLFPDSQTYAEVIRGFLRYGSPADAMNIYEDMKKSPDPPEEMPFRILLKGLLPHPLLRNRVKQDFEEMFPDRHIYDPPEEIFGMR
;
A
#
# COMPACT_ATOMS: atom_id res chain seq x y z
N MET A 1 -37.09 -42.20 38.40
CA MET A 1 -37.96 -41.47 39.34
C MET A 1 -37.06 -40.51 40.12
N ALA A 2 -36.98 -39.23 39.75
CA ALA A 2 -37.59 -38.10 40.48
C ALA A 2 -37.14 -38.07 41.97
N ILE A 3 -36.51 -37.03 42.51
CA ILE A 3 -37.05 -35.68 42.73
C ILE A 3 -35.92 -34.63 42.96
N ARG A 4 -36.25 -33.41 42.52
CA ARG A 4 -35.71 -32.03 42.66
C ARG A 4 -34.97 -31.70 43.99
N ALA A 5 -34.02 -30.75 44.02
CA ALA A 5 -34.33 -29.32 44.17
C ALA A 5 -33.16 -28.36 43.82
N LEU A 6 -33.55 -27.18 43.30
CA LEU A 6 -32.73 -26.03 42.92
C LEU A 6 -32.14 -25.28 44.13
N CYS A 7 -30.99 -24.60 43.94
CA CYS A 7 -30.81 -23.26 44.52
C CYS A 7 -29.88 -22.39 43.65
N ARG A 8 -30.34 -21.16 43.37
CA ARG A 8 -29.73 -20.12 42.53
C ARG A 8 -28.96 -19.10 43.37
N SER A 9 -27.94 -18.52 42.73
CA SER A 9 -27.47 -17.11 42.77
C SER A 9 -27.03 -16.46 44.09
N ARG A 10 -25.89 -15.75 44.05
CA ARG A 10 -25.70 -14.45 44.73
C ARG A 10 -24.63 -13.59 44.02
N ILE A 11 -25.09 -12.45 43.51
CA ILE A 11 -24.34 -11.25 43.13
C ILE A 11 -24.23 -10.38 44.39
N PRO A 12 -23.14 -9.65 44.66
CA PRO A 12 -23.17 -8.55 45.61
C PRO A 12 -23.36 -7.21 44.88
N VAL A 13 -24.47 -6.55 45.19
CA VAL A 13 -24.68 -5.10 45.05
C VAL A 13 -24.51 -4.52 46.46
N PHE A 14 -23.77 -3.43 46.62
CA PHE A 14 -23.89 -2.57 47.80
C PHE A 14 -24.09 -1.11 47.40
N SER A 15 -24.92 -0.47 48.22
CA SER A 15 -25.81 0.65 47.96
C SER A 15 -25.17 2.04 47.99
N SER A 16 -25.82 2.96 47.27
CA SER A 16 -25.73 4.40 47.43
C SER A 16 -26.33 4.90 48.75
N ALA A 17 -25.78 6.01 49.27
CA ALA A 17 -26.38 7.00 50.17
C ALA A 17 -25.26 8.03 50.50
N VAL A 18 -25.36 9.36 50.49
CA VAL A 18 -26.45 10.36 50.44
C VAL A 18 -25.84 11.68 49.89
N LEU A 19 -26.67 12.44 49.18
CA LEU A 19 -26.41 13.74 48.57
C LEU A 19 -26.45 14.93 49.56
N GLN A 20 -25.66 15.96 49.21
CA GLN A 20 -25.95 17.40 49.27
C GLN A 20 -25.91 18.15 50.60
N PHE A 21 -24.95 19.10 50.67
CA PHE A 21 -25.22 20.44 51.17
C PHE A 21 -24.61 21.51 50.24
N LEU A 22 -25.51 22.38 49.75
CA LEU A 22 -25.38 23.83 49.55
C LEU A 22 -24.56 24.41 48.37
N SER A 23 -25.34 24.71 47.34
CA SER A 23 -25.30 25.82 46.37
C SER A 23 -24.66 27.16 46.78
N LYS A 24 -23.82 27.77 45.91
CA LYS A 24 -24.06 29.00 45.08
C LYS A 24 -22.73 29.61 44.52
N PRO A 25 -22.78 30.50 43.47
CA PRO A 25 -21.88 30.42 42.30
C PRO A 25 -21.06 31.70 41.95
N VAL A 26 -20.43 31.66 40.75
CA VAL A 26 -19.99 32.75 39.82
C VAL A 26 -18.55 33.30 39.97
N LYS A 27 -17.70 33.11 38.95
CA LYS A 27 -17.24 34.14 37.97
C LYS A 27 -16.06 33.66 37.11
N ASP A 28 -16.21 33.90 35.81
CA ASP A 28 -15.20 33.72 34.75
C ASP A 28 -13.92 34.53 34.99
N SER A 29 -12.80 34.02 34.49
CA SER A 29 -11.59 34.82 34.21
C SER A 29 -10.84 34.23 33.01
N PRO A 30 -10.56 35.03 31.96
CA PRO A 30 -9.85 34.60 30.77
C PRO A 30 -8.34 34.92 30.84
N ASN A 31 -7.62 34.46 29.80
CA ASN A 31 -6.29 34.89 29.31
C ASN A 31 -5.08 34.04 29.76
N LEU A 32 -4.69 33.08 28.90
CA LEU A 32 -3.31 32.62 28.82
C LEU A 32 -2.62 33.27 27.61
N VAL A 33 -1.72 34.19 27.94
CA VAL A 33 -0.89 35.00 27.04
C VAL A 33 0.10 34.10 26.27
N LYS A 34 0.15 34.26 24.94
CA LYS A 34 1.25 33.74 24.10
C LYS A 34 2.51 34.57 24.35
N PRO A 35 3.70 34.00 24.57
CA PRO A 35 4.92 34.79 24.64
C PRO A 35 5.34 35.24 23.23
N GLN A 36 5.49 36.55 23.06
CA GLN A 36 6.18 37.15 21.92
C GLN A 36 7.70 36.93 22.07
N CYS A 37 8.36 36.55 20.99
CA CYS A 37 9.80 36.35 20.93
C CYS A 37 10.48 37.66 20.48
N GLY A 38 11.27 38.27 21.36
CA GLY A 38 12.12 39.42 21.07
C GLY A 38 13.37 38.97 20.32
N ALA A 39 13.70 39.72 19.27
CA ALA A 39 14.97 39.62 18.57
C ALA A 39 16.05 40.37 19.36
N ASP A 40 17.22 39.75 19.57
CA ASP A 40 18.48 40.48 19.67
C ASP A 40 19.72 39.62 19.32
N THR A 41 20.44 40.13 18.33
CA THR A 41 21.86 40.12 17.96
C THR A 41 22.82 38.95 18.28
N ASN A 42 23.45 38.47 17.19
CA ASN A 42 24.86 38.06 17.01
C ASN A 42 25.50 37.06 18.01
N GLY A 43 25.46 35.78 17.62
CA GLY A 43 26.32 34.73 18.14
C GLY A 43 26.44 33.57 17.15
N ARG A 44 27.63 33.39 16.57
CA ARG A 44 27.97 32.38 15.57
C ARG A 44 27.95 30.97 16.19
N PHE A 45 26.87 30.21 15.98
CA PHE A 45 26.84 28.75 16.17
C PHE A 45 26.18 28.09 14.95
N LYS A 46 27.00 27.44 14.10
CA LYS A 46 26.52 26.55 13.05
C LYS A 46 26.03 25.25 13.70
N PHE A 47 24.75 25.15 14.00
CA PHE A 47 24.09 23.85 14.13
C PHE A 47 23.44 23.51 12.80
N THR A 48 24.05 22.58 12.07
CA THR A 48 23.44 21.89 10.95
C THR A 48 22.18 21.18 11.46
N ARG A 49 21.01 21.74 11.19
CA ARG A 49 19.73 21.06 11.43
C ARG A 49 19.49 20.09 10.28
N SER A 50 19.98 18.87 10.46
CA SER A 50 19.53 17.72 9.69
C SER A 50 18.08 17.47 10.06
N TYR A 51 17.13 17.97 9.26
CA TYR A 51 15.74 17.52 9.35
C TYR A 51 15.70 16.07 8.83
N HIS A 52 16.02 15.13 9.71
CA HIS A 52 15.38 13.82 9.59
C HIS A 52 13.90 14.07 9.86
N ASP A 53 13.06 13.78 8.87
CA ASP A 53 11.60 13.65 9.05
C ASP A 53 11.40 12.65 10.19
N GLY A 54 11.19 13.17 11.39
CA GLY A 54 11.01 12.45 12.64
C GLY A 54 9.67 11.72 12.69
N ARG A 55 9.16 11.22 11.57
CA ARG A 55 8.11 10.20 11.59
C ARG A 55 8.70 8.94 12.24
N PRO A 56 8.20 8.53 13.41
CA PRO A 56 8.56 7.23 13.93
C PRO A 56 8.08 6.22 12.89
N ARG A 57 9.00 5.41 12.35
CA ARG A 57 8.60 4.13 11.75
C ARG A 57 7.85 3.42 12.86
N GLY A 58 6.52 3.39 12.75
CA GLY A 58 5.65 2.94 13.83
C GLY A 58 6.07 1.54 14.29
N PRO A 59 5.78 1.18 15.55
CA PRO A 59 6.10 -0.16 16.04
C PRO A 59 5.48 -1.22 15.11
N LEU A 60 6.24 -2.28 14.83
CA LEU A 60 5.85 -3.45 14.01
C LEU A 60 4.47 -4.05 14.35
N TRP A 61 3.90 -3.67 15.49
CA TRP A 61 2.65 -4.16 16.06
C TRP A 61 1.42 -3.29 15.76
N ARG A 62 1.58 -2.13 15.10
CA ARG A 62 0.45 -1.25 14.71
C ARG A 62 -0.12 -1.64 13.34
N GLY A 63 -0.44 -2.91 13.17
CA GLY A 63 -1.26 -3.42 12.08
C GLY A 63 -1.92 -4.71 12.51
N LYS A 64 -3.22 -4.88 12.25
CA LYS A 64 -3.98 -6.13 12.50
C LYS A 64 -3.44 -7.34 11.70
N LYS A 65 -2.29 -7.24 11.02
CA LYS A 65 -1.66 -8.29 10.21
C LYS A 65 -0.67 -9.04 11.10
N LEU A 66 -1.09 -10.19 11.62
CA LEU A 66 -0.28 -11.05 12.47
C LEU A 66 0.84 -11.68 11.62
N ILE A 67 2.07 -11.18 11.75
CA ILE A 67 3.25 -11.83 11.18
C ILE A 67 3.68 -12.94 12.13
N GLY A 68 3.77 -14.18 11.63
CA GLY A 68 4.24 -15.33 12.40
C GLY A 68 5.70 -15.18 12.84
N LYS A 69 6.09 -15.89 13.91
CA LYS A 69 7.49 -15.88 14.40
C LYS A 69 8.46 -16.39 13.34
N GLU A 70 8.06 -17.39 12.57
CA GLU A 70 8.88 -17.95 11.49
C GLU A 70 9.03 -16.97 10.32
N ALA A 71 7.93 -16.34 9.90
CA ALA A 71 7.97 -15.26 8.90
C ALA A 71 8.91 -14.12 9.34
N LEU A 72 8.82 -13.69 10.59
CA LEU A 72 9.69 -12.64 11.13
C LEU A 72 11.17 -13.05 11.13
N PHE A 73 11.47 -14.29 11.54
CA PHE A 73 12.82 -14.85 11.49
C PHE A 73 13.38 -14.85 10.06
N VAL A 74 12.56 -15.25 9.08
CA VAL A 74 12.96 -15.25 7.67
C VAL A 74 13.24 -13.83 7.17
N ILE A 75 12.34 -12.86 7.42
CA ILE A 75 12.52 -11.47 6.99
C ILE A 75 13.83 -10.89 7.55
N LEU A 76 14.08 -11.09 8.85
CA LEU A 76 15.29 -10.62 9.50
C LEU A 76 16.54 -11.31 8.95
N GLY A 77 16.48 -12.64 8.75
CA GLY A 77 17.59 -13.41 8.19
C GLY A 77 17.95 -12.98 6.76
N MET A 78 16.95 -12.78 5.90
CA MET A 78 17.18 -12.29 4.54
C MET A 78 17.84 -10.92 4.52
N LYS A 79 17.38 -9.99 5.36
CA LYS A 79 17.96 -8.65 5.48
C LYS A 79 19.38 -8.68 6.05
N ARG A 80 19.68 -9.63 6.95
CA ARG A 80 21.02 -9.82 7.50
C ARG A 80 22.03 -10.28 6.45
N PHE A 81 21.62 -11.13 5.51
CA PHE A 81 22.48 -11.66 4.45
C PHE A 81 22.35 -10.89 3.13
N LYS A 82 22.01 -9.59 3.17
CA LYS A 82 21.81 -8.76 1.98
C LYS A 82 23.05 -8.69 1.08
N ASP A 83 24.23 -8.63 1.69
CA ASP A 83 25.50 -8.43 0.98
C ASP A 83 26.15 -9.74 0.51
N ASP A 84 25.69 -10.89 1.02
CA ASP A 84 26.27 -12.21 0.74
C ASP A 84 25.22 -13.11 0.07
N GLU A 85 25.27 -13.14 -1.26
CA GLU A 85 24.29 -13.87 -2.06
C GLU A 85 24.37 -15.39 -1.87
N GLU A 86 25.56 -15.96 -1.61
CA GLU A 86 25.72 -17.39 -1.35
C GLU A 86 25.05 -17.79 -0.03
N LYS A 87 25.34 -17.04 1.04
CA LYS A 87 24.70 -17.26 2.35
C LYS A 87 23.20 -17.03 2.27
N LEU A 88 22.75 -16.00 1.53
CA LEU A 88 21.35 -15.74 1.32
C LEU A 88 20.66 -16.90 0.60
N ASN A 89 21.23 -17.39 -0.50
CA ASN A 89 20.65 -18.51 -1.25
C ASN A 89 20.62 -19.80 -0.41
N LYS A 90 21.65 -20.06 0.40
CA LYS A 90 21.64 -21.16 1.38
C LYS A 90 20.55 -20.96 2.44
N PHE A 91 20.41 -19.75 2.98
CA PHE A 91 19.37 -19.42 3.97
C PHE A 91 17.96 -19.61 3.40
N VAL A 92 17.72 -19.17 2.16
CA VAL A 92 16.43 -19.36 1.47
C VAL A 92 16.11 -20.85 1.33
N LYS A 93 17.06 -21.66 0.86
CA LYS A 93 16.86 -23.11 0.74
C LYS A 93 16.56 -23.78 2.08
N THR A 94 17.23 -23.39 3.16
CA THR A 94 17.06 -24.02 4.47
C THR A 94 15.79 -23.56 5.21
N HIS A 95 15.49 -22.26 5.18
CA HIS A 95 14.47 -21.68 6.05
C HIS A 95 13.20 -21.23 5.33
N VAL A 96 13.28 -20.80 4.07
CA VAL A 96 12.11 -20.32 3.32
C VAL A 96 11.35 -21.49 2.72
N LEU A 97 12.03 -22.53 2.19
CA LEU A 97 11.33 -23.66 1.56
C LEU A 97 10.46 -24.48 2.52
N ARG A 98 10.76 -24.46 3.82
CA ARG A 98 9.98 -25.17 4.85
C ARG A 98 8.82 -24.34 5.42
N LEU A 99 8.66 -23.09 4.98
CA LEU A 99 7.69 -22.16 5.52
C LEU A 99 6.28 -22.50 5.03
N LEU A 100 5.26 -22.31 5.87
CA LEU A 100 3.87 -22.54 5.48
C LEU A 100 3.40 -21.46 4.49
N LYS A 101 2.35 -21.76 3.70
CA LYS A 101 1.73 -20.82 2.73
C LYS A 101 1.46 -19.45 3.33
N MET A 102 0.81 -19.41 4.51
CA MET A 102 0.45 -18.16 5.18
C MET A 102 1.69 -17.33 5.55
N ASP A 103 2.73 -17.97 6.04
CA ASP A 103 3.98 -17.30 6.41
C ASP A 103 4.76 -16.84 5.17
N MET A 104 4.83 -17.62 4.09
CA MET A 104 5.48 -17.18 2.84
C MET A 104 4.81 -15.94 2.25
N ILE A 105 3.47 -15.93 2.21
CA ILE A 105 2.69 -14.78 1.75
C ILE A 105 2.91 -13.59 2.70
N ALA A 106 2.95 -13.80 4.01
CA ALA A 106 3.24 -12.74 4.98
C ALA A 106 4.64 -12.15 4.82
N VAL A 107 5.66 -12.99 4.55
CA VAL A 107 7.03 -12.55 4.24
C VAL A 107 7.04 -11.68 2.98
N LEU A 108 6.41 -12.14 1.89
CA LEU A 108 6.33 -11.38 0.64
C LEU A 108 5.70 -9.99 0.86
N ASN A 109 4.52 -9.97 1.46
CA ASN A 109 3.78 -8.75 1.77
C ASN A 109 4.60 -7.76 2.62
N GLU A 110 5.34 -8.26 3.61
CA GLU A 110 6.14 -7.40 4.48
C GLU A 110 7.39 -6.86 3.76
N LEU A 111 8.02 -7.66 2.89
CA LEU A 111 9.12 -7.19 2.05
C LEU A 111 8.65 -6.14 1.04
N GLU A 112 7.46 -6.31 0.46
CA GLU A 112 6.82 -5.33 -0.42
C GLU A 112 6.51 -4.03 0.32
N ARG A 113 5.93 -4.13 1.53
CA ARG A 113 5.67 -2.97 2.39
C ARG A 113 6.95 -2.21 2.75
N GLN A 114 8.07 -2.91 2.89
CA GLN A 114 9.39 -2.32 3.15
C GLN A 114 10.11 -1.84 1.88
N GLU A 115 9.54 -2.08 0.70
CA GLU A 115 10.13 -1.78 -0.62
C GLU A 115 11.48 -2.47 -0.86
N GLU A 116 11.73 -3.62 -0.20
CA GLU A 116 12.91 -4.47 -0.44
C GLU A 116 12.64 -5.39 -1.65
N VAL A 117 12.47 -4.77 -2.81
CA VAL A 117 12.03 -5.39 -4.07
C VAL A 117 12.88 -6.57 -4.54
N SER A 118 14.19 -6.54 -4.32
CA SER A 118 15.07 -7.66 -4.70
C SER A 118 14.75 -8.94 -3.91
N PHE A 119 14.42 -8.81 -2.63
CA PHE A 119 14.01 -9.94 -1.81
C PHE A 119 12.58 -10.37 -2.11
N ALA A 120 11.66 -9.41 -2.33
CA ALA A 120 10.29 -9.70 -2.73
C ALA A 120 10.26 -10.56 -4.01
N LEU A 121 11.03 -10.19 -5.04
CA LEU A 121 11.17 -10.98 -6.28
C LEU A 121 11.73 -12.38 -6.02
N LYS A 122 12.73 -12.52 -5.13
CA LYS A 122 13.28 -13.84 -4.78
C LYS A 122 12.23 -14.71 -4.08
N ILE A 123 11.46 -14.16 -3.14
CA ILE A 123 10.38 -14.88 -2.45
C ILE A 123 9.24 -15.23 -3.42
N PHE A 124 8.87 -14.31 -4.30
CA PHE A 124 7.84 -14.56 -5.31
C PHE A 124 8.21 -15.75 -6.20
N ARG A 125 9.47 -15.82 -6.68
CA ARG A 125 9.98 -16.97 -7.44
C ARG A 125 10.01 -18.27 -6.63
N VAL A 126 10.17 -18.20 -5.31
CA VAL A 126 10.06 -19.38 -4.43
C VAL A 126 8.61 -19.82 -4.31
N ILE A 127 7.68 -18.88 -4.16
CA ILE A 127 6.23 -19.11 -4.09
C ILE A 127 5.74 -19.78 -5.38
N GLN A 128 6.14 -19.29 -6.56
CA GLN A 128 5.78 -19.89 -7.86
C GLN A 128 6.19 -21.36 -8.00
N LYS A 129 7.19 -21.82 -7.24
CA LYS A 129 7.67 -23.21 -7.27
C LYS A 129 7.04 -24.11 -6.22
N GLN A 130 6.14 -23.58 -5.38
CA GLN A 130 5.48 -24.39 -4.35
C GLN A 130 4.31 -25.17 -4.92
N ASP A 131 4.08 -26.37 -4.41
CA ASP A 131 2.99 -27.25 -4.87
C ASP A 131 1.59 -26.65 -4.65
N TRP A 132 1.45 -25.81 -3.62
CA TRP A 132 0.17 -25.13 -3.30
C TRP A 132 -0.05 -23.84 -4.10
N TYR A 133 0.90 -23.45 -4.94
CA TYR A 133 0.81 -22.22 -5.72
C TYR A 133 -0.37 -22.27 -6.69
N LYS A 134 -1.12 -21.18 -6.70
CA LYS A 134 -2.15 -20.91 -7.69
C LYS A 134 -1.94 -19.48 -8.16
N ALA A 135 -1.92 -19.30 -9.47
CA ALA A 135 -1.84 -18.00 -10.11
C ALA A 135 -2.93 -17.07 -9.54
N ASP A 136 -2.52 -15.93 -9.00
CA ASP A 136 -3.40 -14.97 -8.31
C ASP A 136 -3.04 -13.55 -8.75
N VAL A 137 -4.01 -12.87 -9.36
CA VAL A 137 -3.88 -11.49 -9.85
C VAL A 137 -3.43 -10.54 -8.74
N PHE A 138 -3.90 -10.73 -7.49
CA PHE A 138 -3.55 -9.83 -6.40
C PHE A 138 -2.07 -9.92 -6.01
N LEU A 139 -1.49 -11.12 -6.02
CA LEU A 139 -0.05 -11.31 -5.74
C LEU A 139 0.82 -10.62 -6.81
N TYR A 140 0.45 -10.73 -8.09
CA TYR A 140 1.15 -10.04 -9.17
C TYR A 140 0.99 -8.52 -9.06
N LYS A 141 -0.24 -8.04 -8.87
CA LYS A 141 -0.58 -6.62 -8.72
C LYS A 141 0.25 -5.93 -7.64
N ASP A 142 0.27 -6.47 -6.43
CA ASP A 142 0.97 -5.86 -5.29
C ASP A 142 2.48 -5.78 -5.54
N LEU A 143 3.06 -6.84 -6.13
CA LEU A 143 4.47 -6.88 -6.51
C LEU A 143 4.80 -5.88 -7.61
N ILE A 144 3.98 -5.79 -8.66
CA ILE A 144 4.17 -4.84 -9.77
C ILE A 144 4.09 -3.40 -9.27
N ILE A 145 3.09 -3.07 -8.44
CA ILE A 145 2.97 -1.73 -7.84
C ILE A 145 4.17 -1.41 -6.95
N THR A 146 4.70 -2.39 -6.22
CA THR A 146 5.89 -2.21 -5.39
C THR A 146 7.15 -1.98 -6.23
N LEU A 147 7.34 -2.75 -7.31
CA LEU A 147 8.44 -2.54 -8.26
C LEU A 147 8.32 -1.16 -8.93
N ALA A 148 7.09 -0.75 -9.27
CA ALA A 148 6.81 0.58 -9.80
C ALA A 148 7.24 1.68 -8.81
N LYS A 149 6.88 1.57 -7.54
CA LYS A 149 7.30 2.49 -6.47
C LYS A 149 8.81 2.61 -6.35
N SER A 150 9.53 1.49 -6.44
CA SER A 150 10.98 1.44 -6.35
C SER A 150 11.71 1.78 -7.66
N LYS A 151 11.01 2.33 -8.67
CA LYS A 151 11.56 2.72 -9.98
C LYS A 151 12.20 1.57 -10.77
N ARG A 152 11.79 0.32 -10.53
CA ARG A 152 12.24 -0.87 -11.28
C ARG A 152 11.23 -1.23 -12.36
N MET A 153 11.08 -0.38 -13.39
CA MET A 153 10.03 -0.54 -14.41
C MET A 153 10.23 -1.81 -15.23
N ASP A 154 11.47 -2.12 -15.61
CA ASP A 154 11.78 -3.30 -16.41
C ASP A 154 11.34 -4.60 -15.70
N ASP A 155 11.62 -4.71 -14.40
CA ASP A 155 11.19 -5.85 -13.60
C ASP A 155 9.67 -5.85 -13.42
N ALA A 156 9.04 -4.68 -13.23
CA ALA A 156 7.59 -4.57 -13.12
C ALA A 156 6.89 -5.07 -14.40
N MET A 157 7.42 -4.71 -15.57
CA MET A 157 6.91 -5.17 -16.86
C MET A 157 7.18 -6.66 -17.09
N GLN A 158 8.34 -7.19 -16.67
CA GLN A 158 8.59 -8.63 -16.72
C GLN A 158 7.59 -9.42 -15.86
N VAL A 159 7.25 -8.91 -14.68
CA VAL A 159 6.24 -9.53 -13.79
C VAL A 159 4.85 -9.43 -14.41
N TRP A 160 4.50 -8.31 -15.05
CA TRP A 160 3.27 -8.16 -15.83
C TRP A 160 3.18 -9.19 -16.97
N GLU A 161 4.24 -9.35 -17.76
CA GLU A 161 4.30 -10.35 -18.82
C GLU A 161 4.24 -11.79 -18.28
N SER A 162 4.82 -12.05 -17.10
CA SER A 162 4.68 -13.35 -16.43
C SER A 162 3.23 -13.63 -16.04
N MET A 163 2.50 -12.63 -15.56
CA MET A 163 1.07 -12.76 -15.23
C MET A 163 0.25 -13.11 -16.48
N ARG A 164 0.53 -12.45 -17.61
CA ARG A 164 -0.13 -12.73 -18.90
C ARG A 164 0.14 -14.15 -19.40
N LYS A 165 1.36 -14.66 -19.23
CA LYS A 165 1.74 -16.03 -19.62
C LYS A 165 1.06 -17.12 -18.77
N GLU A 166 0.58 -16.76 -17.58
CA GLU A 166 -0.24 -17.63 -16.76
C GLU A 166 -1.74 -17.49 -17.08
N ASP A 167 -2.09 -16.84 -18.20
CA ASP A 167 -3.45 -16.61 -18.69
C ASP A 167 -4.36 -15.94 -17.64
N LEU A 168 -3.76 -15.08 -16.81
CA LEU A 168 -4.49 -14.28 -15.83
C LEU A 168 -5.01 -12.99 -16.47
N PHE A 169 -6.33 -12.77 -16.35
CA PHE A 169 -6.99 -11.54 -16.77
C PHE A 169 -7.33 -10.69 -15.54
N PRO A 170 -6.71 -9.51 -15.38
CA PRO A 170 -7.03 -8.60 -14.30
C PRO A 170 -8.43 -8.00 -14.44
N ASP A 171 -9.03 -7.64 -13.32
CA ASP A 171 -10.23 -6.81 -13.32
C ASP A 171 -9.91 -5.36 -13.74
N SER A 172 -10.95 -4.63 -14.14
CA SER A 172 -10.85 -3.20 -14.50
C SER A 172 -10.16 -2.38 -13.40
N GLN A 173 -10.47 -2.67 -12.13
CA GLN A 173 -9.85 -1.99 -11.00
C GLN A 173 -8.33 -2.24 -10.92
N THR A 174 -7.87 -3.48 -11.14
CA THR A 174 -6.45 -3.81 -11.13
C THR A 174 -5.72 -3.15 -12.29
N TYR A 175 -6.28 -3.16 -13.50
CA TYR A 175 -5.74 -2.36 -14.61
C TYR A 175 -5.59 -0.88 -14.21
N ALA A 176 -6.64 -0.30 -13.64
CA ALA A 176 -6.65 1.10 -13.20
C ALA A 176 -5.53 1.40 -12.18
N GLU A 177 -5.32 0.51 -11.21
CA GLU A 177 -4.30 0.67 -10.18
C GLU A 177 -2.87 0.48 -10.71
N VAL A 178 -2.65 -0.51 -11.57
CA VAL A 178 -1.33 -0.74 -12.18
C VAL A 178 -0.96 0.41 -13.12
N ILE A 179 -1.88 0.83 -14.01
CA ILE A 179 -1.69 1.99 -14.90
C ILE A 179 -1.36 3.25 -14.09
N ARG A 180 -2.09 3.50 -13.00
CA ARG A 180 -1.80 4.60 -12.07
C ARG A 180 -0.39 4.52 -11.50
N GLY A 181 0.07 3.31 -11.16
CA GLY A 181 1.43 3.04 -10.71
C GLY A 181 2.47 3.50 -11.73
N PHE A 182 2.40 2.98 -12.96
CA PHE A 182 3.35 3.32 -14.02
C PHE A 182 3.34 4.81 -14.38
N LEU A 183 2.17 5.45 -14.50
CA LEU A 183 2.06 6.89 -14.74
C LEU A 183 2.68 7.72 -13.62
N ARG A 184 2.47 7.33 -12.36
CA ARG A 184 2.99 8.06 -11.19
C ARG A 184 4.50 7.97 -11.07
N TYR A 185 5.09 6.82 -11.40
CA TYR A 185 6.52 6.56 -11.22
C TYR A 185 7.35 6.80 -12.48
N GLY A 186 6.73 7.26 -13.57
CA GLY A 186 7.41 7.92 -14.68
C GLY A 186 7.58 7.08 -15.95
N SER A 187 6.78 6.04 -16.16
CA SER A 187 6.79 5.28 -17.42
C SER A 187 5.42 5.31 -18.11
N PRO A 188 5.10 6.43 -18.83
CA PRO A 188 3.84 6.55 -19.55
C PRO A 188 3.74 5.59 -20.74
N ALA A 189 4.87 5.20 -21.34
CA ALA A 189 4.90 4.21 -22.43
C ALA A 189 4.45 2.82 -21.92
N ASP A 190 4.97 2.38 -20.78
CA ASP A 190 4.56 1.13 -20.14
C ASP A 190 3.10 1.16 -19.70
N ALA A 191 2.64 2.30 -19.18
CA ALA A 191 1.22 2.48 -18.86
C ALA A 191 0.32 2.32 -20.10
N MET A 192 0.77 2.79 -21.27
CA MET A 192 0.04 2.61 -22.52
C MET A 192 0.07 1.16 -23.01
N ASN A 193 1.16 0.42 -22.80
CA ASN A 193 1.20 -1.03 -23.11
C ASN A 193 0.14 -1.79 -22.31
N ILE A 194 0.02 -1.49 -21.01
CA ILE A 194 -0.97 -2.10 -20.12
C ILE A 194 -2.40 -1.68 -20.49
N TYR A 195 -2.58 -0.44 -20.95
CA TYR A 195 -3.85 0.03 -21.50
C TYR A 195 -4.27 -0.74 -22.76
N GLU A 196 -3.34 -1.01 -23.67
CA GLU A 196 -3.63 -1.83 -24.86
C GLU A 196 -3.96 -3.28 -24.50
N ASP A 197 -3.36 -3.82 -23.44
CA ASP A 197 -3.73 -5.13 -22.89
C ASP A 197 -5.15 -5.11 -22.30
N MET A 198 -5.52 -4.03 -21.59
CA MET A 198 -6.89 -3.84 -21.07
C MET A 198 -7.93 -3.85 -22.19
N LYS A 199 -7.65 -3.21 -23.33
CA LYS A 199 -8.56 -3.21 -24.50
C LYS A 199 -8.73 -4.60 -25.13
N LYS A 200 -7.74 -5.48 -24.96
CA LYS A 200 -7.77 -6.87 -25.46
C LYS A 200 -8.32 -7.86 -24.42
N SER A 201 -8.62 -7.38 -23.21
CA SER A 201 -9.23 -8.18 -22.16
C SER A 201 -10.59 -8.72 -22.61
N PRO A 202 -10.99 -9.93 -22.17
CA PRO A 202 -12.34 -10.44 -22.44
C PRO A 202 -13.43 -9.57 -21.80
N ASP A 203 -13.11 -8.90 -20.69
CA ASP A 203 -14.03 -8.01 -20.00
C ASP A 203 -14.04 -6.62 -20.66
N PRO A 204 -15.23 -6.01 -20.86
CA PRO A 204 -15.32 -4.68 -21.44
C PRO A 204 -14.63 -3.66 -20.53
N PRO A 205 -13.81 -2.74 -21.08
CA PRO A 205 -13.21 -1.67 -20.30
C PRO A 205 -14.25 -0.86 -19.54
N GLU A 206 -13.93 -0.44 -18.32
CA GLU A 206 -14.74 0.54 -17.60
C GLU A 206 -14.17 1.95 -17.77
N GLU A 207 -14.94 2.95 -17.36
CA GLU A 207 -14.56 4.36 -17.47
C GLU A 207 -13.41 4.78 -16.55
N MET A 208 -13.24 4.11 -15.40
CA MET A 208 -12.29 4.52 -14.37
C MET A 208 -10.82 4.52 -14.84
N PRO A 209 -10.31 3.47 -15.53
CA PRO A 209 -8.98 3.49 -16.15
C PRO A 209 -8.73 4.69 -17.08
N PHE A 210 -9.70 5.08 -17.91
CA PHE A 210 -9.56 6.22 -18.84
C PHE A 210 -9.39 7.53 -18.10
N ARG A 211 -10.19 7.76 -17.04
CA ARG A 211 -10.05 8.96 -16.19
C ARG A 211 -8.65 9.06 -15.58
N ILE A 212 -8.05 7.94 -15.18
CA ILE A 212 -6.69 7.89 -14.65
C ILE A 212 -5.67 8.23 -15.73
N LEU A 213 -5.80 7.64 -16.93
CA LEU A 213 -4.92 7.89 -18.07
C LEU A 213 -4.96 9.35 -18.50
N LEU A 214 -6.14 9.91 -18.75
CA LEU A 214 -6.28 11.30 -19.21
C LEU A 214 -5.70 12.31 -18.21
N LYS A 215 -5.81 12.01 -16.91
CA LYS A 215 -5.18 12.82 -15.85
C LYS A 215 -3.67 12.63 -15.79
N GLY A 216 -3.18 11.38 -15.89
CA GLY A 216 -1.74 11.09 -15.78
C GLY A 216 -0.94 11.46 -17.03
N LEU A 217 -1.60 11.53 -18.19
CA LEU A 217 -1.00 11.86 -19.49
C LEU A 217 -1.11 13.36 -19.83
N LEU A 218 -1.47 14.23 -18.89
CA LEU A 218 -1.42 15.69 -19.10
C LEU A 218 -0.06 16.17 -19.67
N PRO A 219 1.11 15.67 -19.23
CA PRO A 219 2.39 16.04 -19.84
C PRO A 219 2.63 15.44 -21.25
N HIS A 220 1.78 14.53 -21.71
CA HIS A 220 1.94 13.76 -22.95
C HIS A 220 0.68 13.87 -23.84
N PRO A 221 0.46 15.04 -24.48
CA PRO A 221 -0.80 15.33 -25.18
C PRO A 221 -1.11 14.36 -26.32
N LEU A 222 -0.09 13.84 -27.03
CA LEU A 222 -0.29 12.86 -28.10
C LEU A 222 -0.91 11.56 -27.59
N LEU A 223 -0.41 11.04 -26.46
CA LEU A 223 -0.95 9.82 -25.84
C LEU A 223 -2.33 10.09 -25.25
N ARG A 224 -2.51 11.26 -24.62
CA ARG A 224 -3.77 11.69 -24.03
C ARG A 224 -4.89 11.78 -25.08
N ASN A 225 -4.60 12.37 -26.24
CA ASN A 225 -5.59 12.53 -27.32
C ASN A 225 -6.01 11.17 -27.89
N ARG A 226 -5.08 10.22 -28.03
CA ARG A 226 -5.41 8.84 -28.42
C ARG A 226 -6.36 8.18 -27.42
N VAL A 227 -6.06 8.25 -26.12
CA VAL A 227 -6.95 7.69 -25.08
C VAL A 227 -8.33 8.36 -25.09
N LYS A 228 -8.38 9.67 -25.35
CA LYS A 228 -9.63 10.43 -25.44
C LYS A 228 -10.48 9.96 -26.63
N GLN A 229 -9.87 9.82 -27.81
CA GLN A 229 -10.54 9.31 -28.99
C GLN A 229 -11.06 7.88 -28.77
N ASP A 230 -10.21 7.00 -28.21
CA ASP A 230 -10.60 5.63 -27.87
C ASP A 230 -11.80 5.61 -26.90
N PHE A 231 -11.85 6.52 -25.93
CA PHE A 231 -12.97 6.64 -25.00
C PHE A 231 -14.27 7.06 -25.69
N GLU A 232 -14.23 8.07 -26.57
CA GLU A 232 -15.38 8.55 -27.32
C GLU A 232 -15.93 7.47 -28.27
N GLU A 233 -15.05 6.66 -28.87
CA GLU A 233 -15.43 5.51 -29.71
C GLU A 233 -16.10 4.39 -28.89
N MET A 234 -15.55 4.07 -27.71
CA MET A 234 -16.09 2.99 -26.86
C MET A 234 -17.35 3.40 -26.07
N PHE A 235 -17.53 4.69 -25.76
CA PHE A 235 -18.64 5.19 -24.94
C PHE A 235 -19.30 6.42 -25.59
N PRO A 236 -20.01 6.27 -26.72
CA PRO A 236 -20.59 7.40 -27.45
C PRO A 236 -21.60 8.20 -26.62
N ASP A 237 -22.30 7.54 -25.69
CA ASP A 237 -23.30 8.17 -24.83
C ASP A 237 -22.71 8.82 -23.57
N ARG A 238 -21.41 8.65 -23.30
CA ARG A 238 -20.76 9.16 -22.09
C ARG A 238 -19.73 10.22 -22.45
N HIS A 239 -19.84 11.39 -21.84
CA HIS A 239 -18.84 12.44 -21.98
C HIS A 239 -17.88 12.42 -20.80
N ILE A 240 -16.58 12.28 -21.06
CA ILE A 240 -15.56 12.38 -20.02
C ILE A 240 -15.32 13.86 -19.69
N TYR A 241 -15.38 14.23 -18.40
CA TYR A 241 -15.09 15.61 -18.00
C TYR A 241 -13.60 15.90 -18.25
N ASP A 242 -13.32 16.75 -19.24
CA ASP A 242 -11.99 17.20 -19.63
C ASP A 242 -11.84 18.70 -19.30
N PRO A 243 -11.37 19.05 -18.09
CA PRO A 243 -11.20 20.44 -17.72
C PRO A 243 -10.12 21.10 -18.57
N PRO A 244 -10.32 22.35 -19.03
CA PRO A 244 -9.37 23.06 -19.89
C PRO A 244 -7.98 23.14 -19.24
N GLU A 245 -6.94 22.98 -20.08
CA GLU A 245 -5.52 22.84 -19.69
C GLU A 245 -5.03 23.97 -18.78
N GLU A 246 -5.63 25.16 -18.90
CA GLU A 246 -5.35 26.37 -18.12
C GLU A 246 -5.51 26.19 -16.60
N ILE A 247 -6.31 25.23 -16.14
CA ILE A 247 -6.59 25.00 -14.71
C ILE A 247 -5.40 24.33 -13.98
N PHE A 248 -4.50 23.67 -14.72
CA PHE A 248 -3.42 22.87 -14.12
C PHE A 248 -2.06 23.58 -14.03
N GLY A 249 -1.97 24.86 -14.42
CA GLY A 249 -0.83 25.72 -14.09
C GLY A 249 0.52 25.22 -14.62
N MET A 250 0.58 24.70 -15.85
CA MET A 250 1.87 24.49 -16.52
C MET A 250 2.39 25.85 -17.03
N ARG A 251 3.41 26.36 -16.35
CA ARG A 251 4.32 27.41 -16.82
C ARG A 251 5.71 26.80 -16.95
#